data_AF-A0A895AEV6-F1
#
_entry.id   AF-A0A895AEV6-F1
#
_cell.length_a   1.000
_cell.length_b   1.000
_cell.length_c   1.000
_cell.angle_alpha   90.00
_cell.angle_beta   90.00
_cell.angle_gamma   90.00
#
_symmetry.space_group_name_H-M   'P 1'
#
loop_
_entity.id
_entity.type
_entity.pdbx_description
1 polymer ?
#
loop_
_entity_poly.entity_id
_entity_poly.type
_entity_poly.pdbx_seq_one_letter_code
_entity_poly.pdbx_strand_id
1 'polypeptide(L)'
;MTGPDERARSAFTAEDHVEFKAATTSPRRFLEQKYGETPDDYDSVPGFVAATAGKGDPSRPSHPDPDDVAEQAMTVNERLEYAASDYDSPAAFLKDRNGVHPASFDDPGEYQKAVAERGGEQ
;
A
#
# COMPACT_ATOMS: atom_id res chain seq x y z
N MET A 1 -23.39 15.85 21.29
CA MET A 1 -23.64 15.11 20.04
C MET A 1 -22.39 15.27 19.20
N THR A 2 -21.58 14.22 19.11
CA THR A 2 -20.37 14.15 18.26
C THR A 2 -20.82 14.19 16.80
N GLY A 3 -20.30 15.13 16.01
CA GLY A 3 -20.67 15.26 14.61
C GLY A 3 -20.27 14.03 13.78
N PRO A 4 -20.92 13.76 12.64
CA PRO A 4 -20.62 12.58 11.80
C PRO A 4 -19.17 12.54 11.33
N ASP A 5 -18.55 13.69 11.05
CA ASP A 5 -17.12 13.79 10.70
C ASP A 5 -16.18 13.51 11.89
N GLU A 6 -16.62 13.80 13.12
CA GLU A 6 -15.85 13.52 14.33
C GLU A 6 -15.92 12.04 14.72
N ARG A 7 -17.07 11.37 14.47
CA ARG A 7 -17.15 9.90 14.53
C ARG A 7 -16.27 9.26 13.46
N ALA A 8 -16.26 9.78 12.23
CA ALA A 8 -15.40 9.28 11.17
C ALA A 8 -13.90 9.40 11.50
N ARG A 9 -13.45 10.55 12.02
CA ARG A 9 -12.06 10.71 12.49
C ARG A 9 -11.70 9.76 13.63
N SER A 10 -12.64 9.46 14.52
CA SER A 10 -12.42 8.52 15.62
C SER A 10 -12.35 7.07 15.14
N ALA A 11 -12.84 6.79 13.93
CA ALA A 11 -12.85 5.49 13.28
C ALA A 11 -11.63 5.27 12.37
N PHE A 12 -10.74 6.25 12.26
CA PHE A 12 -9.53 6.10 11.47
C PHE A 12 -8.58 5.13 12.16
N THR A 13 -8.07 4.19 11.38
CA THR A 13 -6.90 3.41 11.76
C THR A 13 -5.63 4.24 11.61
N ALA A 14 -4.50 3.72 12.11
CA ALA A 14 -3.20 4.38 11.94
C ALA A 14 -2.85 4.60 10.46
N GLU A 15 -3.25 3.68 9.58
CA GLU A 15 -3.04 3.78 8.13
C GLU A 15 -3.96 4.83 7.50
N ASP A 16 -5.23 4.87 7.91
CA ASP A 16 -6.18 5.91 7.47
C ASP A 16 -5.68 7.32 7.81
N HIS A 17 -5.03 7.50 8.95
CA HIS A 17 -4.43 8.78 9.32
C HIS A 17 -3.28 9.21 8.42
N VAL A 18 -2.55 8.27 7.81
CA VAL A 18 -1.45 8.53 6.88
C VAL A 18 -2.00 8.81 5.47
N GLU A 19 -3.02 8.07 5.04
CA GLU A 19 -3.60 8.18 3.71
C GLU A 19 -4.60 9.34 3.58
N PHE A 20 -5.25 9.71 4.69
CA PHE A 20 -6.24 10.78 4.70
C PHE A 20 -5.62 12.14 4.42
N LYS A 21 -5.80 12.62 3.19
CA LYS A 21 -5.46 13.99 2.78
C LYS A 21 -6.62 14.94 3.07
N ALA A 22 -6.65 15.45 4.31
CA ALA A 22 -7.65 16.40 4.83
C ALA A 22 -7.94 17.62 3.93
N ALA A 23 -7.02 17.98 3.02
CA ALA A 23 -7.16 19.10 2.11
C ALA A 23 -8.17 18.87 0.97
N THR A 24 -8.58 17.62 0.69
CA THR A 24 -9.35 17.29 -0.53
C THR A 24 -10.66 16.55 -0.29
N THR A 25 -10.89 15.99 0.90
CA THR A 25 -12.10 15.21 1.16
C THR A 25 -12.45 15.16 2.64
N SER A 26 -13.74 15.00 2.94
CA SER A 26 -14.22 14.86 4.33
C SER A 26 -13.89 13.47 4.88
N PRO A 27 -13.58 13.33 6.18
CA PRO A 27 -13.25 12.04 6.80
C PRO A 27 -14.26 10.93 6.50
N ARG A 28 -15.55 11.27 6.52
CA ARG A 28 -16.62 10.32 6.17
C ARG A 28 -16.54 9.87 4.72
N ARG A 29 -16.28 10.79 3.80
CA ARG A 29 -16.20 10.51 2.36
C ARG A 29 -14.96 9.69 2.02
N PHE A 30 -13.87 9.90 2.75
CA PHE A 30 -12.67 9.06 2.66
C PHE A 30 -12.98 7.62 3.05
N LEU A 31 -13.61 7.40 4.21
CA LEU A 31 -13.99 6.05 4.66
C LEU A 31 -14.98 5.37 3.71
N GLU A 32 -15.97 6.12 3.20
CA GLU A 32 -16.92 5.62 2.20
C GLU A 32 -16.23 5.19 0.91
N GLN A 33 -15.26 5.97 0.41
CA GLN A 33 -14.50 5.62 -0.78
C GLN A 33 -13.59 4.41 -0.55
N LYS A 34 -12.96 4.32 0.62
CA LYS A 34 -12.00 3.28 0.97
C LYS A 34 -12.66 1.95 1.31
N TYR A 35 -13.71 1.97 2.12
CA TYR A 35 -14.33 0.75 2.65
C TYR A 35 -15.70 0.45 2.04
N GLY A 36 -16.30 1.40 1.29
CA GLY A 36 -17.65 1.29 0.75
C GLY A 36 -18.76 1.48 1.79
N GLU A 37 -18.39 1.82 3.03
CA GLU A 37 -19.26 1.92 4.19
C GLU A 37 -18.79 3.02 5.13
N THR A 38 -19.67 3.52 5.99
CA THR A 38 -19.34 4.58 6.94
C THR A 38 -19.57 4.14 8.39
N PRO A 39 -18.91 4.78 9.37
CA PRO A 39 -19.14 4.46 10.80
C PRO A 39 -20.57 4.76 11.28
N ASP A 40 -21.36 5.45 10.47
CA ASP A 40 -22.77 5.77 10.73
C ASP A 40 -23.68 4.55 10.51
N ASP A 41 -23.24 3.58 9.70
CA ASP A 41 -23.90 2.30 9.45
C ASP A 41 -23.75 1.31 10.60
N TYR A 42 -22.97 1.67 11.62
CA TYR A 42 -22.65 0.83 12.79
C TYR A 42 -23.12 1.48 14.09
N ASP A 43 -23.58 0.66 15.03
CA ASP A 43 -23.94 1.11 16.38
C ASP A 43 -22.77 1.79 17.11
N SER A 44 -21.53 1.42 16.80
CA SER A 44 -20.33 1.89 17.48
C SER A 44 -19.11 1.95 16.56
N VAL A 45 -18.26 2.96 16.76
CA VAL A 45 -17.00 3.14 16.02
C VAL A 45 -16.08 1.91 16.08
N PRO A 46 -15.86 1.27 17.25
CA PRO A 46 -15.13 0.01 17.31
C PRO A 46 -15.71 -1.11 16.44
N GLY A 47 -17.04 -1.13 16.24
CA GLY A 47 -17.71 -2.10 15.38
C GLY A 47 -17.37 -1.89 13.90
N PHE A 48 -17.36 -0.63 13.46
CA PHE A 48 -16.86 -0.25 12.14
C PHE A 48 -15.38 -0.64 11.98
N VAL A 49 -14.52 -0.23 12.91
CA VAL A 49 -13.07 -0.53 12.84
C VAL A 49 -12.82 -2.03 12.79
N ALA A 50 -13.54 -2.84 13.58
CA ALA A 50 -13.41 -4.29 13.54
C ALA A 50 -13.90 -4.90 12.21
N ALA A 51 -14.95 -4.34 11.60
CA ALA A 51 -15.47 -4.79 10.31
C ALA A 51 -14.56 -4.39 9.13
N THR A 52 -13.88 -3.25 9.24
CA THR A 52 -12.97 -2.74 8.20
C THR A 52 -11.52 -3.17 8.39
N ALA A 53 -11.12 -3.64 9.57
CA ALA A 53 -9.76 -4.11 9.88
C ALA A 53 -9.23 -5.25 8.98
N GLY A 54 -10.11 -5.94 8.25
CA GLY A 54 -9.75 -6.94 7.24
C GLY A 54 -10.16 -6.57 5.81
N LYS A 55 -10.89 -5.46 5.62
CA LYS A 55 -11.20 -4.90 4.30
C LYS A 55 -10.08 -3.94 3.94
N GLY A 56 -8.90 -4.49 3.66
CA GLY A 56 -7.89 -3.77 2.92
C GLY A 56 -8.52 -3.18 1.65
N ASP A 57 -8.11 -1.97 1.29
CA ASP A 57 -8.66 -1.19 0.20
C ASP A 57 -9.03 -2.09 -1.00
N PRO A 58 -10.31 -2.22 -1.39
CA PRO A 58 -10.73 -3.10 -2.48
C PRO A 58 -10.21 -2.61 -3.85
N SER A 59 -9.66 -1.39 -3.89
CA SER A 59 -8.95 -0.84 -5.05
C SER A 59 -7.47 -1.19 -5.05
N ARG A 60 -6.92 -1.70 -3.94
CA ARG A 60 -5.59 -2.28 -3.91
C ARG A 60 -5.70 -3.64 -4.59
N PRO A 61 -5.10 -3.84 -5.77
CA PRO A 61 -5.17 -5.12 -6.45
C PRO A 61 -4.64 -6.19 -5.49
N SER A 62 -5.39 -7.29 -5.34
CA SER A 62 -5.06 -8.37 -4.41
C SER A 62 -3.68 -8.98 -4.66
N HIS A 63 -3.12 -8.75 -5.85
CA HIS A 63 -1.69 -8.81 -6.11
C HIS A 63 -1.26 -7.51 -6.80
N PRO A 64 -0.39 -6.70 -6.19
CA PRO A 64 0.22 -5.58 -6.88
C PRO A 64 0.99 -6.08 -8.11
N ASP A 65 0.98 -5.29 -9.18
CA ASP A 65 1.67 -5.64 -10.41
C ASP A 65 3.16 -5.87 -10.09
N PRO A 66 3.76 -7.00 -10.54
CA PRO A 66 5.13 -7.34 -10.19
C PRO A 66 6.13 -6.25 -10.59
N ASP A 67 5.87 -5.50 -11.66
CA ASP A 67 6.75 -4.43 -12.11
C ASP A 67 6.62 -3.17 -11.25
N ASP A 68 5.40 -2.86 -10.79
CA ASP A 68 5.17 -1.75 -9.86
C ASP A 68 5.84 -2.01 -8.50
N VAL A 69 5.72 -3.25 -8.01
CA VAL A 69 6.40 -3.70 -6.77
C VAL A 69 7.92 -3.67 -6.95
N ALA A 70 8.43 -4.14 -8.09
CA ALA A 70 9.85 -4.10 -8.43
C ALA A 70 10.38 -2.66 -8.46
N GLU A 71 9.68 -1.75 -9.15
CA GLU A 71 10.07 -0.35 -9.23
C GLU A 71 10.10 0.33 -7.84
N GLN A 72 9.14 0.01 -6.98
CA GLN A 72 9.10 0.50 -5.60
C GLN A 72 10.21 -0.09 -4.72
N ALA A 73 10.66 -1.31 -5.00
CA ALA A 73 11.75 -1.96 -4.26
C ALA A 73 13.14 -1.49 -4.70
N MET A 74 13.29 -0.94 -5.91
CA MET A 74 14.57 -0.42 -6.40
C MET A 74 15.08 0.74 -5.56
N THR A 75 16.38 0.70 -5.25
CA THR A 75 17.12 1.87 -4.79
C THR A 75 17.26 2.90 -5.93
N VAL A 76 17.62 4.14 -5.57
CA VAL A 76 17.83 5.22 -6.55
C VAL A 76 18.91 4.87 -7.58
N ASN A 77 19.97 4.16 -7.15
CA ASN A 77 21.02 3.71 -8.06
C ASN A 77 20.50 2.64 -9.03
N GLU A 78 19.76 1.66 -8.53
CA GLU A 78 19.16 0.60 -9.36
C GLU A 78 18.18 1.15 -10.39
N ARG A 79 17.42 2.21 -10.06
CA ARG A 79 16.57 2.89 -11.04
C ARG A 79 17.36 3.57 -12.16
N LEU A 80 18.50 4.18 -11.83
CA LEU A 80 19.37 4.80 -12.83
C LEU A 80 20.02 3.75 -13.73
N GLU A 81 20.43 2.62 -13.16
CA GLU A 81 21.01 1.50 -13.90
C GLU A 81 19.96 0.81 -14.78
N TYR A 82 18.75 0.58 -14.27
CA TYR A 82 17.63 0.07 -15.04
C TYR A 82 17.27 1.00 -16.21
N ALA A 83 17.16 2.31 -15.96
CA ALA A 83 16.87 3.30 -17.01
C ALA A 83 17.96 3.39 -18.09
N ALA A 84 19.19 2.98 -17.78
CA ALA A 84 20.30 2.90 -18.73
C ALA A 84 20.46 1.52 -19.37
N SER A 85 19.63 0.54 -18.99
CA SER A 85 19.69 -0.84 -19.47
C SER A 85 18.57 -1.16 -20.47
N ASP A 86 18.77 -2.19 -21.28
CA ASP A 86 17.77 -2.72 -22.24
C ASP A 86 16.78 -3.72 -21.59
N TYR A 87 16.53 -3.63 -20.28
CA TYR A 87 15.56 -4.53 -19.63
C TYR A 87 14.12 -4.08 -19.96
N ASP A 88 13.28 -5.03 -20.35
CA ASP A 88 11.86 -4.78 -20.65
C ASP A 88 11.01 -4.48 -19.40
N SER A 89 11.51 -4.79 -18.20
CA SER A 89 10.77 -4.71 -16.93
C SER A 89 11.69 -4.49 -15.72
N PRO A 90 11.30 -3.69 -14.72
CA PRO A 90 12.04 -3.56 -13.47
C PRO A 90 12.14 -4.88 -12.70
N ALA A 91 11.12 -5.75 -12.78
CA ALA A 91 11.17 -7.07 -12.15
C ALA A 91 12.23 -7.99 -12.79
N ALA A 92 12.43 -7.90 -14.11
CA ALA A 92 13.46 -8.66 -14.81
C ALA A 92 14.87 -8.17 -14.43
N PHE A 93 15.06 -6.86 -14.32
CA PHE A 93 16.33 -6.28 -13.87
C PHE A 93 16.69 -6.74 -12.46
N LEU A 94 15.76 -6.65 -11.49
CA LEU A 94 16.05 -7.07 -10.10
C LEU A 94 16.23 -8.59 -9.97
N LYS A 95 15.56 -9.37 -10.83
CA LYS A 95 15.79 -10.82 -10.90
C LYS A 95 17.19 -11.15 -11.39
N ASP A 96 17.67 -10.47 -12.43
CA ASP A 96 19.03 -10.69 -12.95
C ASP A 96 20.09 -10.22 -11.95
N ARG A 97 19.94 -9.00 -11.42
CA ARG A 97 20.91 -8.37 -10.53
C ARG A 97 20.97 -8.99 -9.14
N ASN A 98 19.82 -9.18 -8.50
CA ASN A 98 19.72 -9.54 -7.08
C ASN A 98 19.23 -10.99 -6.90
N GLY A 99 18.84 -11.67 -7.98
CA GLY A 99 18.29 -13.04 -7.92
C GLY A 99 16.89 -13.12 -7.33
N VAL A 100 16.17 -11.99 -7.22
CA VAL A 100 14.86 -11.90 -6.57
C VAL A 100 13.79 -11.44 -7.54
N HIS A 101 12.67 -12.17 -7.56
CA HIS A 101 11.51 -11.87 -8.39
C HIS A 101 10.28 -11.70 -7.48
N PRO A 102 9.44 -10.67 -7.70
CA PRO A 102 8.30 -10.38 -6.82
C PRO A 102 7.31 -11.56 -6.73
N ALA A 103 7.11 -12.30 -7.82
CA ALA A 103 6.28 -13.52 -7.80
C ALA A 103 6.82 -14.68 -6.94
N SER A 104 8.02 -14.56 -6.35
CA SER A 104 8.55 -15.54 -5.39
C SER A 104 8.17 -15.21 -3.94
N PHE A 105 7.44 -14.12 -3.71
CA PHE A 105 7.03 -13.66 -2.39
C PHE A 105 5.53 -13.43 -2.38
N ASP A 106 4.85 -13.90 -1.33
CA ASP A 106 3.42 -13.67 -1.12
C ASP A 106 3.14 -12.25 -0.59
N ASP A 107 4.14 -11.60 0.04
CA ASP A 107 4.05 -10.25 0.59
C ASP A 107 5.04 -9.29 -0.10
N PRO A 108 4.59 -8.09 -0.54
CA PRO A 108 5.46 -7.11 -1.20
C PRO A 108 6.51 -6.51 -0.25
N GLY A 109 6.26 -6.45 1.06
CA GLY A 109 7.23 -6.01 2.05
C GLY A 109 8.39 -7.00 2.24
N GLU A 110 8.11 -8.30 2.19
CA GLU A 110 9.16 -9.34 2.18
C GLU A 110 10.04 -9.24 0.92
N TYR A 111 9.44 -9.00 -0.24
CA TYR A 111 10.19 -8.76 -1.47
C TYR A 111 11.07 -7.50 -1.39
N GLN A 112 10.53 -6.37 -0.91
CA GLN A 112 11.29 -5.13 -0.72
C GLN A 112 12.50 -5.34 0.20
N LYS A 113 12.30 -6.10 1.29
CA LYS A 113 13.38 -6.44 2.21
C LYS A 113 14.43 -7.32 1.52
N ALA A 114 14.03 -8.34 0.76
CA ALA A 114 14.94 -9.23 0.06
C ALA A 114 15.76 -8.51 -1.02
N VAL A 115 15.15 -7.56 -1.74
CA VAL A 115 15.84 -6.67 -2.69
C VAL A 115 16.87 -5.79 -1.97
N ALA A 116 16.50 -5.17 -0.85
CA ALA A 116 17.41 -4.34 -0.07
C ALA A 116 18.58 -5.12 0.55
N GLU A 117 18.32 -6.34 1.06
CA GLU A 117 19.35 -7.20 1.65
C GLU A 117 20.34 -7.71 0.60
N ARG A 118 19.88 -8.08 -0.61
CA ARG A 118 20.75 -8.59 -1.68
C ARG A 118 21.36 -7.52 -2.57
N GLY A 119 20.73 -6.36 -2.70
CA GLY A 119 21.27 -5.19 -3.41
C GLY A 119 22.37 -4.46 -2.62
N GLY A 120 22.47 -4.70 -1.30
CA GLY A 120 23.49 -4.11 -0.42
C GLY A 120 24.80 -4.91 -0.32
N GLU A 121 24.87 -6.12 -0.86
CA GLU A 121 26.09 -6.93 -0.94
C GLU A 121 26.86 -6.63 -2.25
N GLN A 122 27.33 -5.39 -2.43
CA GLN A 122 28.36 -5.04 -3.43
C GLN A 122 29.39 -4.08 -2.86
#